data_AF-A0A453P3G2-F1
#
_entry.id   AF-A0A453P3G2-F1
#
_cell.length_a   1.000
_cell.length_b   1.000
_cell.length_c   1.000
_cell.angle_alpha   90.00
_cell.angle_beta   90.00
_cell.angle_gamma   90.00
#
_symmetry.space_group_name_H-M   'P 1'
#
loop_
_entity.id
_entity.type
_entity.pdbx_description
1 polymer ?
#
loop_
_entity_poly.entity_id
_entity_poly.type
_entity_poly.pdbx_seq_one_letter_code
_entity_poly.pdbx_strand_id
1 'polypeptide(L)'
;SGRLVAYGEDTNGDEAYTLYVIDAESGEYVGQPLKGVTSDIEWAGDDYLVYITMDSLHRPDKVCLHKLGSDQSNDMCLYHEKDDIFSLGLQASESKQYLFVRSESKSTSFIFHLDISKQKKQLEVLTPRLYGIDTAASHRGNHFYIKRRSEDFYNSELVACPSNNVAEATVLLPHRERTSSSLRIILLSMSVRMVYQK
;
A
#
# COMPACT_ATOMS: atom_id res chain seq x y z
N SER A 1 -0.54 -14.63 13.97
CA SER A 1 0.31 -15.80 14.26
C SER A 1 1.70 -15.52 13.69
N GLY A 2 2.64 -14.95 14.47
CA GLY A 2 3.99 -14.54 14.00
C GLY A 2 4.93 -15.69 13.56
N ARG A 3 4.36 -16.81 13.09
CA ARG A 3 5.05 -18.03 12.68
C ARG A 3 5.69 -17.91 11.30
N LEU A 4 5.08 -17.18 10.37
CA LEU A 4 5.63 -17.01 9.03
C LEU A 4 6.32 -15.66 8.91
N VAL A 5 7.51 -15.67 8.34
CA VAL A 5 8.33 -14.48 8.07
C VAL A 5 8.62 -14.43 6.58
N ALA A 6 8.36 -13.28 5.96
CA ALA A 6 8.74 -12.99 4.60
C ALA A 6 9.91 -12.01 4.60
N TYR A 7 10.96 -12.28 3.80
CA TYR A 7 12.09 -11.38 3.64
C TYR A 7 12.57 -11.34 2.19
N GLY A 8 12.96 -10.15 1.73
CA GLY A 8 13.55 -9.94 0.40
C GLY A 8 15.07 -9.88 0.48
N GLU A 9 15.73 -10.49 -0.50
CA GLU A 9 17.18 -10.38 -0.73
C GLU A 9 17.43 -9.70 -2.07
N ASP A 10 18.31 -8.69 -2.08
CA ASP A 10 18.90 -8.11 -3.28
C ASP A 10 20.42 -8.23 -3.16
N THR A 11 21.03 -9.00 -4.07
CA THR A 11 22.48 -9.25 -4.08
C THR A 11 23.26 -8.36 -5.04
N ASN A 12 22.56 -7.63 -5.91
CA ASN A 12 23.16 -6.91 -7.04
C ASN A 12 22.92 -5.39 -6.98
N GLY A 13 22.06 -4.92 -6.07
CA GLY A 13 21.73 -3.51 -5.88
C GLY A 13 20.77 -2.96 -6.93
N ASP A 14 19.94 -3.82 -7.54
CA ASP A 14 18.97 -3.44 -8.56
C ASP A 14 17.54 -3.31 -8.02
N GLU A 15 17.36 -3.30 -6.69
CA GLU A 15 16.06 -3.10 -6.05
C GLU A 15 14.96 -4.09 -6.52
N ALA A 16 15.35 -5.17 -7.21
CA ALA A 16 14.50 -6.25 -7.69
C ALA A 16 14.81 -7.50 -6.85
N TYR A 17 14.11 -7.60 -5.73
CA TYR A 17 14.36 -8.58 -4.70
C TYR A 17 13.89 -9.98 -5.12
N THR A 18 14.55 -10.97 -4.54
CA THR A 18 14.02 -12.33 -4.41
C THR A 18 13.41 -12.47 -3.01
N LEU A 19 12.10 -12.71 -2.95
CA LEU A 19 11.35 -12.87 -1.71
C LEU A 19 11.27 -14.33 -1.31
N TYR A 20 11.65 -14.60 -0.05
CA TYR A 20 11.53 -15.89 0.59
C TYR A 20 10.50 -15.83 1.70
N VAL A 21 9.77 -16.92 1.90
CA VAL A 21 8.91 -17.13 3.06
C VAL A 21 9.50 -18.28 3.86
N ILE A 22 9.68 -18.08 5.16
CA ILE A 22 10.15 -19.10 6.09
C ILE A 22 9.16 -19.30 7.23
N ASP A 23 9.10 -20.52 7.72
CA ASP A 23 8.53 -20.83 9.02
C ASP A 23 9.58 -20.52 10.10
N ALA A 24 9.26 -19.59 11.01
CA ALA A 24 10.18 -19.12 12.04
C ALA A 24 10.47 -20.16 13.12
N GLU A 25 9.62 -21.19 13.27
CA GLU A 25 9.83 -22.26 14.24
C GLU A 25 10.76 -23.34 13.67
N SER A 26 10.51 -23.78 12.44
CA SER A 26 11.35 -24.83 11.82
C SER A 26 12.58 -24.28 11.09
N GLY A 27 12.56 -23.02 10.67
CA GLY A 27 13.56 -22.42 9.79
C GLY A 27 13.45 -22.87 8.34
N GLU A 28 12.40 -23.63 7.98
CA GLU A 28 12.21 -24.16 6.63
C GLU A 28 11.52 -23.16 5.71
N TYR A 29 11.87 -23.21 4.42
CA TYR A 29 11.20 -22.42 3.39
C TYR A 29 9.79 -22.92 3.12
N VAL A 30 8.86 -21.98 2.95
CA VAL A 30 7.48 -22.23 2.57
C VAL A 30 7.31 -21.91 1.08
N GLY A 31 7.27 -22.96 0.25
CA GLY A 31 7.13 -22.83 -1.19
C GLY A 31 8.42 -22.42 -1.90
N GLN A 32 8.27 -21.90 -3.13
CA GLN A 32 9.38 -21.39 -3.93
C GLN A 32 9.53 -19.87 -3.75
N PRO A 33 10.74 -19.31 -3.90
CA PRO A 33 10.93 -17.87 -3.80
C PRO A 33 10.26 -17.12 -4.95
N LEU A 34 9.75 -15.91 -4.65
CA LEU A 34 9.18 -15.00 -5.66
C LEU A 34 10.26 -14.06 -6.16
N LYS A 35 10.35 -13.85 -7.48
CA LYS A 35 11.40 -13.03 -8.10
C LYS A 35 10.83 -11.76 -8.71
N GLY A 36 11.69 -10.75 -8.86
CA GLY A 36 11.36 -9.48 -9.52
C GLY A 36 10.35 -8.67 -8.74
N VAL A 37 10.40 -8.77 -7.40
CA VAL A 37 9.51 -8.02 -6.50
C VAL A 37 10.25 -6.81 -5.97
N THR A 38 9.54 -5.73 -5.67
CA THR A 38 10.11 -4.59 -4.96
C THR A 38 10.16 -4.89 -3.45
N SER A 39 10.61 -3.92 -2.65
CA SER A 39 10.55 -3.99 -1.18
C SER A 39 9.14 -3.85 -0.60
N ASP A 40 8.15 -3.57 -1.45
CA ASP A 40 6.75 -3.35 -1.08
C ASP A 40 5.98 -4.67 -1.05
N ILE A 41 5.94 -5.29 0.13
CA ILE A 41 5.39 -6.62 0.38
C ILE A 41 4.57 -6.59 1.66
N GLU A 42 3.35 -7.10 1.63
CA GLU A 42 2.46 -7.15 2.78
C GLU A 42 1.70 -8.48 2.88
N TRP A 43 1.41 -8.89 4.11
CA TRP A 43 0.56 -10.05 4.38
C TRP A 43 -0.92 -9.70 4.17
N ALA A 44 -1.65 -10.56 3.45
CA ALA A 44 -3.10 -10.48 3.30
C ALA A 44 -3.78 -11.67 3.99
N GLY A 45 -3.65 -11.70 5.32
CA GLY A 45 -4.05 -12.83 6.16
C GLY A 45 -2.89 -13.81 6.33
N ASP A 46 -3.21 -15.09 6.55
CA ASP A 46 -2.20 -16.14 6.79
C ASP A 46 -1.81 -16.89 5.52
N ASP A 47 -2.62 -16.80 4.46
CA ASP A 47 -2.49 -17.62 3.25
C ASP A 47 -1.96 -16.87 2.03
N TYR A 48 -1.85 -15.53 2.13
CA TYR A 48 -1.57 -14.67 0.98
C TYR A 48 -0.54 -13.60 1.28
N LEU A 49 0.27 -13.31 0.26
CA LEU A 49 1.11 -12.12 0.17
C LEU A 49 0.58 -11.22 -0.95
N VAL A 50 0.63 -9.92 -0.71
CA VAL A 50 0.46 -8.90 -1.73
C VAL A 50 1.82 -8.23 -1.92
N TYR A 51 2.26 -8.10 -3.16
CA TYR A 51 3.57 -7.51 -3.46
C TYR A 51 3.51 -6.69 -4.75
N ILE A 52 4.51 -5.85 -4.96
CA ILE A 52 4.67 -5.08 -6.20
C ILE A 52 5.82 -5.64 -7.05
N THR A 53 5.63 -5.73 -8.36
CA THR A 53 6.69 -6.11 -9.32
C THR A 53 7.49 -4.90 -9.81
N MET A 54 8.74 -5.14 -10.19
CA MET A 54 9.57 -4.19 -10.92
C MET A 54 9.50 -4.48 -12.44
N ASP A 55 9.22 -3.48 -13.27
CA ASP A 55 9.22 -3.63 -14.73
C ASP A 55 10.62 -3.44 -15.37
N SER A 56 10.68 -3.53 -16.71
CA SER A 56 11.92 -3.36 -17.47
C SER A 56 12.50 -1.94 -17.44
N LEU A 57 11.71 -0.94 -17.03
CA LEU A 57 12.13 0.45 -16.84
C LEU A 57 12.56 0.71 -15.39
N HIS A 58 12.65 -0.34 -14.56
CA HIS A 58 12.96 -0.23 -13.15
C HIS A 58 11.89 0.57 -12.39
N ARG A 59 10.64 0.37 -12.75
CA ARG A 59 9.48 1.03 -12.16
C ARG A 59 8.56 0.01 -11.48
N PRO A 60 8.07 0.30 -10.25
CA PRO A 60 7.05 -0.50 -9.60
C PRO A 60 5.70 -0.43 -10.37
N ASP A 61 5.24 -1.53 -10.99
CA ASP A 61 4.21 -1.47 -12.06
C ASP A 61 2.95 -2.34 -11.84
N LYS A 62 3.05 -3.49 -11.17
CA LYS A 62 1.88 -4.35 -10.89
C LYS A 62 1.79 -4.70 -9.43
N VAL A 63 0.55 -4.75 -8.93
CA VAL A 63 0.22 -5.38 -7.65
C VAL A 63 -0.22 -6.80 -7.90
N CYS A 64 0.47 -7.75 -7.28
CA CYS A 64 0.22 -9.17 -7.40
C CYS A 64 -0.26 -9.76 -6.08
N LEU A 65 -1.17 -10.73 -6.16
CA LEU A 65 -1.61 -11.55 -5.04
C LEU A 65 -1.04 -12.96 -5.19
N HIS A 66 -0.15 -13.32 -4.28
CA HIS A 66 0.43 -14.66 -4.17
C HIS A 66 -0.31 -15.49 -3.14
N LYS A 67 -0.66 -16.73 -3.49
CA LYS A 67 -1.14 -17.72 -2.52
C LYS A 67 0.04 -18.57 -2.06
N LEU A 68 0.24 -18.68 -0.74
CA LEU A 68 1.35 -19.47 -0.22
C LEU A 68 1.34 -20.90 -0.74
N GLY A 69 2.52 -21.36 -1.16
CA GLY A 69 2.73 -22.71 -1.69
C GLY A 69 2.29 -22.92 -3.15
N SER A 70 1.70 -21.90 -3.82
CA SER A 70 1.51 -21.97 -5.27
C SER A 70 2.75 -21.51 -6.03
N ASP A 71 2.82 -21.85 -7.33
CA ASP A 71 3.84 -21.30 -8.23
C ASP A 71 3.51 -19.83 -8.56
N GLN A 72 4.54 -18.97 -8.59
CA GLN A 72 4.43 -17.53 -8.85
C GLN A 72 3.71 -17.21 -10.18
N SER A 73 3.83 -18.10 -11.18
CA SER A 73 3.13 -17.93 -12.47
C SER A 73 1.60 -17.98 -12.38
N ASN A 74 1.06 -18.47 -11.25
CA ASN A 74 -0.38 -18.48 -10.97
C ASN A 74 -0.84 -17.24 -10.18
N ASP A 75 0.07 -16.33 -9.84
CA ASP A 75 -0.26 -15.16 -9.04
C ASP A 75 -1.21 -14.23 -9.81
N MET A 76 -2.20 -13.72 -9.08
CA MET A 76 -3.23 -12.87 -9.67
C MET A 76 -2.76 -11.42 -9.69
N CYS A 77 -2.68 -10.81 -10.87
CA CYS A 77 -2.47 -9.37 -11.00
C CYS A 77 -3.75 -8.63 -10.56
N LEU A 78 -3.69 -7.97 -9.41
CA LEU A 78 -4.78 -7.17 -8.86
C LEU A 78 -4.91 -5.82 -9.58
N TYR A 79 -3.78 -5.22 -9.95
CA TYR A 79 -3.71 -3.95 -10.66
C TYR A 79 -2.40 -3.83 -11.45
N HIS A 80 -2.46 -3.15 -12.59
CA HIS A 80 -1.30 -2.85 -13.43
C HIS A 80 -1.35 -1.36 -13.82
N GLU A 81 -0.37 -0.60 -13.34
CA GLU A 81 -0.17 0.79 -13.76
C GLU A 81 0.54 0.84 -15.10
N LYS A 82 -0.23 1.23 -16.13
CA LYS A 82 0.23 1.26 -17.52
C LYS A 82 0.83 2.60 -17.93
N ASP A 83 0.67 3.62 -17.10
CA ASP A 83 1.24 4.94 -17.34
C ASP A 83 2.61 5.05 -16.67
N ASP A 84 3.66 5.10 -17.47
CA ASP A 84 5.05 5.06 -17.02
C ASP A 84 5.45 6.27 -16.16
N ILE A 85 4.62 7.33 -16.10
CA ILE A 85 4.84 8.46 -15.19
C ILE A 85 4.39 8.19 -13.75
N PHE A 86 3.71 7.06 -13.52
CA PHE A 86 3.21 6.62 -12.23
C PHE A 86 3.97 5.39 -11.73
N SER A 87 4.32 5.38 -10.45
CA SER A 87 4.87 4.23 -9.74
C SER A 87 3.88 3.75 -8.69
N LEU A 88 3.86 2.44 -8.47
CA LEU A 88 3.06 1.83 -7.41
C LEU A 88 3.80 1.82 -6.07
N GLY A 89 3.02 1.94 -5.00
CA GLY A 89 3.44 1.68 -3.63
C GLY A 89 2.40 0.85 -2.87
N LEU A 90 2.86 0.04 -1.91
CA LEU A 90 2.01 -0.80 -1.06
C LEU A 90 2.28 -0.51 0.42
N GLN A 91 1.21 -0.42 1.21
CA GLN A 91 1.34 -0.19 2.65
C GLN A 91 0.19 -0.83 3.43
N ALA A 92 0.47 -1.55 4.51
CA ALA A 92 -0.55 -1.90 5.48
C ALA A 92 -1.01 -0.68 6.29
N SER A 93 -2.32 -0.58 6.48
CA SER A 93 -2.89 0.35 7.45
C SER A 93 -2.39 0.08 8.86
N GLU A 94 -2.43 1.10 9.72
CA GLU A 94 -2.00 1.02 11.12
C GLU A 94 -2.80 -0.01 11.92
N SER A 95 -4.07 -0.20 11.54
CA SER A 95 -4.95 -1.23 12.10
C SER A 95 -4.64 -2.67 11.63
N LYS A 96 -3.78 -2.82 10.60
CA LYS A 96 -3.56 -4.07 9.84
C LYS A 96 -4.84 -4.70 9.27
N GLN A 97 -5.94 -3.94 9.13
CA GLN A 97 -7.19 -4.43 8.53
C GLN A 97 -7.24 -4.22 7.03
N TYR A 98 -6.55 -3.19 6.54
CA TYR A 98 -6.50 -2.82 5.13
C TYR A 98 -5.08 -2.77 4.62
N LEU A 99 -4.91 -3.08 3.34
CA LEU A 99 -3.74 -2.68 2.55
C LEU A 99 -4.13 -1.51 1.66
N PHE A 100 -3.25 -0.53 1.54
CA PHE A 100 -3.37 0.59 0.61
C PHE A 100 -2.39 0.38 -0.54
N VAL A 101 -2.94 0.42 -1.76
CA VAL A 101 -2.15 0.46 -3.00
C VAL A 101 -2.23 1.88 -3.52
N ARG A 102 -1.12 2.58 -3.54
CA ARG A 102 -1.02 3.93 -4.10
C ARG A 102 -0.39 3.85 -5.49
N SER A 103 -0.97 4.55 -6.45
CA SER A 103 -0.31 4.87 -7.71
C SER A 103 -0.01 6.35 -7.72
N GLU A 104 1.25 6.74 -7.87
CA GLU A 104 1.69 8.12 -7.74
C GLU A 104 2.69 8.58 -8.81
N SER A 105 2.55 9.85 -9.17
CA SER A 105 3.50 10.65 -9.94
C SER A 105 3.90 11.86 -9.10
N LYS A 106 4.70 12.78 -9.66
CA LYS A 106 5.15 13.99 -8.95
C LYS A 106 4.04 14.89 -8.38
N SER A 107 2.84 14.89 -8.98
CA SER A 107 1.76 15.82 -8.61
C SER A 107 0.38 15.17 -8.50
N THR A 108 0.29 13.87 -8.80
CA THR A 108 -0.98 13.15 -8.83
C THR A 108 -0.81 11.82 -8.13
N SER A 109 -1.69 11.49 -7.20
CA SER A 109 -1.78 10.14 -6.66
C SER A 109 -3.21 9.72 -6.38
N PHE A 110 -3.44 8.41 -6.48
CA PHE A 110 -4.72 7.79 -6.18
C PHE A 110 -4.49 6.46 -5.49
N ILE A 111 -5.48 6.06 -4.70
CA ILE A 111 -5.33 4.99 -3.72
C ILE A 111 -6.47 4.00 -3.91
N PHE A 112 -6.11 2.72 -3.98
CA PHE A 112 -7.00 1.61 -3.73
C PHE A 112 -6.81 1.10 -2.30
N HIS A 113 -7.85 0.49 -1.76
CA HIS A 113 -7.77 -0.27 -0.52
C HIS A 113 -8.19 -1.73 -0.77
N LEU A 114 -7.59 -2.64 -0.01
CA LEU A 114 -7.96 -4.05 0.06
C LEU A 114 -8.28 -4.38 1.52
N ASP A 115 -9.48 -4.90 1.77
CA ASP A 115 -9.88 -5.40 3.08
C ASP A 115 -9.34 -6.82 3.27
N ILE A 116 -8.42 -6.98 4.23
CA ILE A 116 -7.74 -8.25 4.50
C ILE A 116 -8.72 -9.30 5.04
N SER A 117 -9.83 -8.90 5.67
CA SER A 117 -10.82 -9.84 6.19
C SER A 117 -11.72 -10.44 5.10
N LYS A 118 -11.87 -9.76 3.95
CA LYS A 118 -12.69 -10.27 2.84
C LYS A 118 -12.06 -11.53 2.25
N GLN A 119 -12.89 -12.56 2.03
CA GLN A 119 -12.46 -13.80 1.37
C GLN A 119 -11.98 -13.53 -0.05
N LYS A 120 -12.71 -12.67 -0.78
CA LYS A 120 -12.33 -12.22 -2.11
C LYS A 120 -11.35 -11.06 -1.99
N LYS A 121 -10.08 -11.30 -2.29
CA LYS A 121 -9.02 -10.28 -2.31
C LYS A 121 -9.16 -9.42 -3.56
N GLN A 122 -9.73 -8.23 -3.41
CA GLN A 122 -9.91 -7.27 -4.51
C GLN A 122 -9.54 -5.86 -4.05
N LEU A 123 -9.10 -5.05 -5.01
CA LEU A 123 -8.84 -3.64 -4.81
C LEU A 123 -10.11 -2.83 -5.07
N GLU A 124 -10.45 -1.97 -4.12
CA GLU A 124 -11.57 -1.02 -4.19
C GLU A 124 -11.01 0.40 -4.17
N VAL A 125 -11.53 1.29 -5.02
CA VAL A 125 -11.04 2.68 -5.11
C VAL A 125 -11.35 3.42 -3.79
N LEU A 126 -10.32 3.98 -3.16
CA LEU A 126 -10.44 4.86 -1.99
C LEU A 126 -10.37 6.33 -2.41
N THR A 127 -9.41 6.69 -3.25
CA THR A 127 -9.33 8.00 -3.90
C THR A 127 -9.24 7.81 -5.42
N PRO A 128 -10.01 8.55 -6.21
CA PRO A 128 -9.96 8.44 -7.67
C PRO A 128 -8.70 9.13 -8.24
N ARG A 129 -8.29 8.72 -9.43
CA ARG A 129 -7.22 9.38 -10.20
C ARG A 129 -7.69 10.74 -10.70
N LEU A 130 -7.25 11.81 -10.03
CA LEU A 130 -7.54 13.20 -10.38
C LEU A 130 -6.23 13.96 -10.55
N TYR A 131 -5.95 14.42 -11.78
CA TYR A 131 -4.70 15.10 -12.09
C TYR A 131 -4.50 16.36 -11.23
N GLY A 132 -3.28 16.52 -10.70
CA GLY A 132 -2.91 17.62 -9.82
C GLY A 132 -3.38 17.46 -8.37
N ILE A 133 -3.97 16.31 -8.02
CA ILE A 133 -4.37 15.99 -6.65
C ILE A 133 -3.46 14.89 -6.12
N ASP A 134 -2.77 15.21 -5.03
CA ASP A 134 -2.02 14.26 -4.23
C ASP A 134 -2.82 13.81 -3.01
N THR A 135 -2.88 12.51 -2.77
CA THR A 135 -3.59 11.90 -1.66
C THR A 135 -2.71 10.93 -0.87
N ALA A 136 -2.92 10.90 0.45
CA ALA A 136 -2.40 9.87 1.35
C ALA A 136 -3.53 9.38 2.25
N ALA A 137 -3.53 8.09 2.60
CA ALA A 137 -4.58 7.46 3.39
C ALA A 137 -4.04 6.82 4.67
N SER A 138 -4.88 6.77 5.69
CA SER A 138 -4.68 6.05 6.94
C SER A 138 -6.02 5.46 7.39
N HIS A 139 -5.99 4.47 8.28
CA HIS A 139 -7.22 3.87 8.82
C HIS A 139 -7.21 3.86 10.35
N ARG A 140 -8.33 4.25 10.96
CA ARG A 140 -8.55 4.11 12.39
C ARG A 140 -10.04 3.96 12.73
N GLY A 141 -10.35 2.99 13.58
CA GLY A 141 -11.73 2.70 13.96
C GLY A 141 -12.52 2.21 12.74
N ASN A 142 -13.61 2.91 12.40
CA ASN A 142 -14.44 2.61 11.23
C ASN A 142 -14.29 3.64 10.11
N HIS A 143 -13.16 4.36 10.07
CA HIS A 143 -12.96 5.47 9.14
C HIS A 143 -11.60 5.37 8.44
N PHE A 144 -11.61 5.75 7.17
CA PHE A 144 -10.41 6.19 6.48
C PHE A 144 -10.22 7.68 6.70
N TYR A 145 -8.95 8.07 6.84
CA TYR A 145 -8.51 9.46 6.92
C TYR A 145 -7.64 9.73 5.70
N ILE A 146 -8.03 10.73 4.92
CA ILE A 146 -7.42 11.05 3.64
C ILE A 146 -6.88 12.46 3.71
N LYS A 147 -5.56 12.59 3.64
CA LYS A 147 -4.90 13.88 3.39
C LYS A 147 -4.98 14.15 1.88
N ARG A 148 -5.47 15.31 1.49
CA ARG A 148 -5.56 15.73 0.08
C ARG A 148 -4.85 17.04 -0.12
N ARG A 149 -4.02 17.13 -1.16
CA ARG A 149 -3.31 18.35 -1.55
C ARG A 149 -3.55 18.63 -3.03
N SER A 150 -3.83 19.88 -3.35
CA SER A 150 -3.99 20.38 -4.73
C SER A 150 -3.37 21.79 -4.82
N GLU A 151 -3.56 22.48 -5.95
CA GLU A 151 -3.23 23.90 -6.07
C GLU A 151 -4.09 24.76 -5.12
N ASP A 152 -5.40 24.51 -5.06
CA ASP A 152 -6.32 25.21 -4.16
C ASP A 152 -6.09 24.86 -2.67
N PHE A 153 -5.60 23.64 -2.41
CA PHE A 153 -5.32 23.11 -1.07
C PHE A 153 -3.83 22.84 -0.88
N TYR A 154 -2.98 23.84 -1.11
CA TYR A 154 -1.52 23.68 -1.11
C TYR A 154 -0.94 23.29 0.26
N ASN A 155 -1.61 23.65 1.36
CA ASN A 155 -1.31 23.19 2.72
C ASN A 155 -2.11 21.94 3.15
N SER A 156 -2.72 21.25 2.18
CA SER A 156 -3.61 20.11 2.34
C SER A 156 -4.90 20.39 3.12
N GLU A 157 -5.85 19.48 2.96
CA GLU A 157 -7.00 19.28 3.84
C GLU A 157 -6.99 17.84 4.37
N LEU A 158 -7.70 17.61 5.47
CA LEU A 158 -7.96 16.28 6.01
C LEU A 158 -9.44 15.96 5.85
N VAL A 159 -9.71 14.88 5.15
CA VAL A 159 -11.05 14.33 4.91
C VAL A 159 -11.17 13.00 5.64
N ALA A 160 -12.34 12.67 6.15
CA ALA A 160 -12.64 11.33 6.63
C ALA A 160 -13.88 10.76 5.95
N CYS A 161 -13.89 9.45 5.72
CA CYS A 161 -15.06 8.73 5.25
C CYS A 161 -15.20 7.40 6.02
N PRO A 162 -16.43 6.89 6.20
CA PRO A 162 -16.66 5.56 6.73
C PRO A 162 -15.97 4.49 5.86
N SER A 163 -15.33 3.50 6.49
CA SER A 163 -14.64 2.43 5.75
C SER A 163 -15.60 1.51 4.97
N ASN A 164 -16.88 1.50 5.33
CA ASN A 164 -17.94 0.78 4.62
C ASN A 164 -18.66 1.63 3.55
N ASN A 165 -18.41 2.96 3.49
CA ASN A 165 -18.99 3.84 2.49
C ASN A 165 -18.09 5.06 2.25
N VAL A 166 -17.11 4.89 1.35
CA VAL A 166 -16.11 5.94 1.05
C VAL A 166 -16.71 7.18 0.38
N ALA A 167 -17.95 7.11 -0.14
CA ALA A 167 -18.65 8.23 -0.77
C ALA A 167 -19.14 9.27 0.26
N GLU A 168 -19.34 8.89 1.52
CA GLU A 168 -19.78 9.78 2.61
C GLU A 168 -18.59 10.52 3.25
N ALA A 169 -17.80 11.18 2.40
CA ALA A 169 -16.62 11.90 2.82
C ALA A 169 -16.96 13.27 3.42
N THR A 170 -16.39 13.57 4.59
CA THR A 170 -16.54 14.84 5.30
C THR A 170 -15.18 15.48 5.54
N VAL A 171 -15.06 16.79 5.30
CA VAL A 171 -13.85 17.57 5.62
C VAL A 171 -13.74 17.72 7.14
N LEU A 172 -12.70 17.16 7.75
CA LEU A 172 -12.40 17.28 9.18
C LEU A 172 -11.54 18.51 9.49
N LEU A 173 -10.49 18.72 8.68
CA LEU A 173 -9.62 19.89 8.79
C LEU A 173 -9.54 20.53 7.40
N PRO A 174 -10.22 21.66 7.16
CA PRO A 174 -10.14 22.34 5.88
C PRO A 174 -8.75 22.93 5.69
N HIS A 175 -8.39 23.14 4.42
CA HIS A 175 -7.22 23.91 4.04
C HIS A 175 -7.17 25.29 4.72
N ARG A 176 -5.95 25.73 5.08
CA ARG A 176 -5.68 27.08 5.61
C ARG A 176 -4.37 27.60 5.05
N GLU A 177 -4.36 28.88 4.66
CA GLU A 177 -3.15 29.53 4.13
C GLU A 177 -1.98 29.58 5.13
N ARG A 178 -2.31 29.72 6.43
CA ARG A 178 -1.33 29.69 7.51
C ARG A 178 -1.43 28.37 8.29
N THR A 179 -0.33 27.63 8.32
CA THR A 179 -0.24 26.39 9.11
C THR A 179 -0.09 26.72 10.60
N SER A 180 -1.03 26.26 11.43
CA SER A 180 -0.85 26.22 12.89
C SER A 180 -0.20 24.90 13.30
N SER A 181 0.55 24.89 14.41
CA SER A 181 1.32 23.73 14.90
C SER A 181 0.52 22.43 15.01
N SER A 182 -0.80 22.50 15.15
CA SER A 182 -1.71 21.35 15.31
C SER A 182 -1.81 20.44 14.08
N LEU A 183 -1.61 20.96 12.86
CA LEU A 183 -1.64 20.15 11.62
C LEU A 183 -0.36 19.30 11.48
N ARG A 184 0.80 19.79 11.96
CA ARG A 184 2.07 19.06 11.85
C ARG A 184 2.06 17.74 12.62
N ILE A 185 1.40 17.70 13.78
CA ILE A 185 1.43 16.52 14.67
C ILE A 185 0.62 15.35 14.08
N ILE A 186 -0.54 15.61 13.48
CA ILE A 186 -1.39 14.56 12.85
C ILE A 186 -0.73 14.03 11.57
N LEU A 187 0.00 14.88 10.85
CA LEU A 187 0.67 14.51 9.61
C LEU A 187 1.92 13.64 9.83
N LEU A 188 2.64 13.84 10.93
CA LEU A 188 3.86 13.08 11.26
C LEU A 188 3.57 11.61 11.59
N SER A 189 2.38 11.27 12.11
CA SER A 189 2.03 9.88 12.43
C SER A 189 1.72 9.02 11.21
N MET A 190 1.47 9.62 10.03
CA MET A 190 1.19 8.88 8.79
C MET A 190 2.47 8.51 8.00
N SER A 191 3.67 8.82 8.51
CA SER A 191 4.92 8.72 7.74
C SER A 191 6.03 7.89 8.37
N VAL A 192 5.75 7.00 9.33
CA VAL A 192 6.82 6.19 9.96
C VAL A 192 6.43 4.72 10.12
N ARG A 193 7.08 3.82 9.37
CA ARG A 193 7.94 2.72 9.86
C ARG A 193 8.30 1.71 8.75
N MET A 194 9.58 1.33 8.70
CA MET A 194 10.07 0.04 8.15
C MET A 194 10.28 -0.93 9.32
N VAL A 195 9.67 -2.11 9.24
CA VAL A 195 10.09 -3.47 9.67
C VAL A 195 8.85 -4.35 9.53
N TYR A 196 8.84 -5.25 8.55
CA TYR A 196 7.75 -6.20 8.32
C TYR A 196 7.92 -7.41 9.24
N GLN A 197 7.32 -7.34 10.42
CA GLN A 197 7.15 -8.50 11.31
C GLN A 197 5.67 -8.70 11.62
N LYS A 198 5.24 -9.97 11.59
CA LYS A 198 3.88 -10.40 11.86
C LYS A 198 3.58 -10.42 13.35
#